data_AF-A0A852KV34-F1
#
_entry.id   AF-A0A852KV34-F1
#
_cell.length_a   1.000
_cell.length_b   1.000
_cell.length_c   1.000
_cell.angle_alpha   90.00
_cell.angle_beta   90.00
_cell.angle_gamma   90.00
#
_symmetry.space_group_name_H-M   'P 1'
#
loop_
_entity.id
_entity.type
_entity.pdbx_description
1 polymer ?
#
loop_
_entity_poly.entity_id
_entity_poly.type
_entity_poly.pdbx_seq_one_letter_code
_entity_poly.pdbx_strand_id
1 'polypeptide(L)'
;VIHCRCSRCFSFPSKRRIRKRPRVLTLLSLPEDVLFHVLKGLPAEDILSVRAVHSHLKYLVDNHASVWACASFQEIWPSPNNLKMFERAAEKGNFEAAVKLGIAYLYNEGLSISDEGRAEVNGLKASHFFSLAERLNVCAAPFIWLFIRPPWSLSGSCCKAVVYESLKAECQLEKAQKGSILHCLAKVLNLFEDEEKRKESLEMLEESSKQGCLNSSYLLWESNRKAAMSDPGRYLQSLRKLRVYAAKGCWEAQIALAKACGNGSQLGLEAKSSSEMVSQIFQTSLPVSKQSIFSVQKGMNETMRYILIDWLVEVATMKDFSSLCLHMTVGCVDRYLKLRPVPRARLQLLGIACMVICTRFISKEILTIREAVWLTDNTYKYEDLVRMMGEIISALEGKIRV
;
A
#
# COMPACT_ATOMS: atom_id res chain seq x y z
N VAL A 1 26.77 -73.32 49.45
CA VAL A 1 26.11 -72.04 49.81
C VAL A 1 24.67 -72.11 49.33
N ILE A 2 23.72 -72.19 50.27
CA ILE A 2 22.29 -72.38 50.00
C ILE A 2 21.67 -70.99 49.78
N HIS A 3 21.21 -70.67 48.56
CA HIS A 3 20.56 -69.39 48.30
C HIS A 3 19.08 -69.43 48.72
N CYS A 4 18.71 -68.53 49.63
CA CYS A 4 17.36 -68.33 50.14
C CYS A 4 16.41 -67.85 49.02
N ARG A 5 15.25 -68.51 48.86
CA ARG A 5 14.19 -68.18 47.87
C ARG A 5 13.01 -67.40 48.47
N CYS A 6 13.24 -66.51 49.44
CA CYS A 6 12.15 -65.68 49.97
C CYS A 6 11.83 -64.49 49.05
N SER A 7 10.59 -64.00 49.09
CA SER A 7 10.09 -62.90 48.26
C SER A 7 10.80 -61.56 48.47
N ARG A 8 11.63 -61.42 49.51
CA ARG A 8 12.48 -60.24 49.74
C ARG A 8 13.79 -60.28 48.95
N CYS A 9 14.26 -61.46 48.54
CA CYS A 9 15.53 -61.64 47.83
C CYS A 9 15.38 -61.68 46.31
N PHE A 10 14.16 -61.89 45.80
CA PHE A 10 13.82 -61.77 44.38
C PHE A 10 13.29 -60.36 44.09
N SER A 11 14.19 -59.41 43.83
CA SER A 11 13.80 -58.15 43.22
C SER A 11 13.42 -58.42 41.77
N PHE A 12 12.11 -58.36 41.45
CA PHE A 12 11.67 -58.25 40.06
C PHE A 12 12.39 -57.03 39.44
N PRO A 13 13.03 -57.15 38.26
CA PRO A 13 13.52 -55.97 37.57
C PRO A 13 12.29 -55.09 37.35
N SER A 14 12.28 -53.90 37.98
CA SER A 14 11.25 -52.90 37.73
C SER A 14 11.13 -52.75 36.22
N LYS A 15 9.95 -53.07 35.64
CA LYS A 15 9.68 -52.91 34.21
C LYS A 15 10.22 -51.54 33.81
N ARG A 16 11.36 -51.50 33.09
CA ARG A 16 11.91 -50.24 32.58
C ARG A 16 10.78 -49.64 31.76
N ARG A 17 10.17 -48.55 32.24
CA ARG A 17 9.25 -47.75 31.44
C ARG A 17 10.02 -47.41 30.17
N ILE A 18 9.66 -48.05 29.05
CA ILE A 18 10.15 -47.65 27.73
C ILE A 18 9.68 -46.21 27.61
N ARG A 19 10.59 -45.23 27.81
CA ARG A 19 10.33 -43.85 27.44
C ARG A 19 9.99 -43.91 25.96
N LYS A 20 8.70 -43.77 25.60
CA LYS A 20 8.32 -43.55 24.20
C LYS A 20 9.19 -42.41 23.73
N ARG A 21 10.03 -42.66 22.71
CA ARG A 21 10.79 -41.58 22.06
C ARG A 21 9.75 -40.51 21.70
N PRO A 22 9.98 -39.23 22.03
CA PRO A 22 9.08 -38.18 21.59
C PRO A 22 8.92 -38.34 20.09
N ARG A 23 7.68 -38.37 19.59
CA ARG A 23 7.43 -38.45 18.15
C ARG A 23 8.19 -37.29 17.52
N VAL A 24 9.09 -37.58 16.59
CA VAL A 24 9.75 -36.54 15.81
C VAL A 24 8.65 -35.91 14.97
N LEU A 25 8.20 -34.73 15.37
CA LEU A 25 7.23 -33.95 14.62
C LEU A 25 7.95 -33.45 13.36
N THR A 26 7.61 -34.04 12.22
CA THR A 26 8.05 -33.55 10.92
C THR A 26 7.05 -32.52 10.42
N LEU A 27 7.46 -31.66 9.48
CA LEU A 27 6.57 -30.67 8.87
C LEU A 27 5.26 -31.32 8.36
N LEU A 28 5.35 -32.47 7.70
CA LEU A 28 4.20 -33.23 7.18
C LEU A 28 3.28 -33.82 8.26
N SER A 29 3.72 -33.85 9.53
CA SER A 29 2.91 -34.32 10.66
C SER A 29 2.10 -33.20 11.33
N LEU A 30 2.30 -31.95 10.89
CA LEU A 30 1.58 -30.79 11.41
C LEU A 30 0.17 -30.70 10.78
N PRO A 31 -0.82 -30.18 11.51
CA PRO A 31 -2.12 -29.83 10.94
C PRO A 31 -1.99 -28.83 9.78
N GLU A 32 -2.93 -28.90 8.82
CA GLU A 32 -2.92 -28.02 7.64
C GLU A 32 -2.91 -26.53 8.01
N ASP A 33 -3.62 -26.13 9.08
CA ASP A 33 -3.63 -24.73 9.55
C ASP A 33 -2.22 -24.23 9.92
N VAL A 34 -1.41 -25.09 10.53
CA VAL A 34 -0.03 -24.77 10.89
C VAL A 34 0.84 -24.74 9.64
N LEU A 35 0.63 -25.67 8.70
CA LEU A 35 1.31 -25.66 7.41
C LEU A 35 1.00 -24.39 6.62
N PHE A 36 -0.25 -23.94 6.58
CA PHE A 36 -0.62 -22.68 5.95
C PHE A 36 0.06 -21.51 6.65
N HIS A 37 0.11 -21.48 7.99
CA HIS A 37 0.82 -20.42 8.71
C HIS A 37 2.32 -20.39 8.39
N VAL A 38 2.97 -21.55 8.25
CA VAL A 38 4.38 -21.64 7.81
C VAL A 38 4.53 -21.13 6.37
N LEU A 39 3.68 -21.59 5.44
CA LEU A 39 3.74 -21.19 4.03
C LEU A 39 3.52 -19.68 3.83
N LYS A 40 2.66 -19.05 4.66
CA LYS A 40 2.45 -17.59 4.66
C LYS A 40 3.72 -16.80 4.95
N GLY A 41 4.66 -17.36 5.71
CA GLY A 41 5.92 -16.71 6.04
C GLY A 41 7.02 -16.87 5.00
N LEU A 42 6.78 -17.67 3.94
CA LEU A 42 7.80 -17.99 2.95
C LEU A 42 7.76 -17.01 1.76
N PRO A 43 8.95 -16.66 1.20
CA PRO A 43 9.07 -16.08 -0.13
C PRO A 43 8.39 -16.95 -1.19
N ALA A 44 7.87 -16.34 -2.24
CA ALA A 44 7.19 -17.05 -3.32
C ALA A 44 8.07 -18.14 -3.99
N GLU A 45 9.38 -17.90 -4.10
CA GLU A 45 10.36 -18.88 -4.63
C GLU A 45 10.51 -20.10 -3.70
N ASP A 46 10.51 -19.88 -2.38
CA ASP A 46 10.58 -20.96 -1.40
C ASP A 46 9.29 -21.78 -1.40
N ILE A 47 8.13 -21.17 -1.63
CA ILE A 47 6.85 -21.88 -1.80
C ILE A 47 6.92 -22.84 -3.00
N LEU A 48 7.54 -22.43 -4.11
CA LEU A 48 7.76 -23.31 -5.27
C LEU A 48 8.72 -24.45 -4.95
N SER A 49 9.76 -24.18 -4.17
CA SER A 49 10.68 -25.21 -3.68
C SER A 49 9.95 -26.23 -2.80
N VAL A 50 9.15 -25.76 -1.84
CA VAL A 50 8.31 -26.61 -0.96
C VAL A 50 7.32 -27.46 -1.76
N ARG A 51 6.70 -26.87 -2.80
CA ARG A 51 5.81 -27.56 -3.73
C ARG A 51 6.49 -28.74 -4.45
N ALA A 52 7.80 -28.66 -4.72
CA ALA A 52 8.54 -29.71 -5.42
C ALA A 52 8.91 -30.89 -4.52
N VAL A 53 8.90 -30.74 -3.19
CA VAL A 53 9.44 -31.73 -2.25
C VAL A 53 8.48 -32.90 -1.98
N HIS A 54 7.17 -32.68 -1.92
CA HIS A 54 6.21 -33.72 -1.52
C HIS A 54 4.82 -33.54 -2.15
N SER A 55 4.12 -34.64 -2.46
CA SER A 55 2.81 -34.62 -3.11
C SER A 55 1.72 -33.90 -2.30
N HIS A 56 1.69 -34.09 -0.97
CA HIS A 56 0.77 -33.36 -0.10
C HIS A 56 1.04 -31.85 -0.08
N LEU A 57 2.32 -31.43 -0.01
CA LEU A 57 2.68 -30.01 -0.05
C LEU A 57 2.35 -29.40 -1.43
N LYS A 58 2.57 -30.17 -2.50
CA LYS A 58 2.13 -29.80 -3.84
C LYS A 58 0.61 -29.58 -3.90
N TYR A 59 -0.17 -30.49 -3.33
CA TYR A 59 -1.62 -30.35 -3.25
C TYR A 59 -2.03 -29.08 -2.50
N LEU A 60 -1.41 -28.81 -1.34
CA LEU A 60 -1.70 -27.61 -0.55
C LEU A 60 -1.39 -26.33 -1.34
N VAL A 61 -0.19 -26.24 -1.92
CA VAL A 61 0.22 -25.07 -2.71
C VAL A 61 -0.61 -24.91 -3.98
N ASP A 62 -1.00 -26.01 -4.64
CA ASP A 62 -1.71 -25.91 -5.90
C ASP A 62 -3.21 -25.60 -5.75
N ASN A 63 -3.86 -26.09 -4.69
CA ASN A 63 -5.32 -25.99 -4.53
C ASN A 63 -5.77 -24.85 -3.60
N HIS A 64 -4.93 -24.39 -2.68
CA HIS A 64 -5.35 -23.36 -1.71
C HIS A 64 -4.94 -21.94 -2.15
N ALA A 65 -5.94 -21.10 -2.39
CA ALA A 65 -5.74 -19.70 -2.77
C ALA A 65 -5.00 -18.89 -1.69
N SER A 66 -5.22 -19.21 -0.41
CA SER A 66 -4.62 -18.52 0.74
C SER A 66 -3.09 -18.57 0.77
N VAL A 67 -2.49 -19.62 0.20
CA VAL A 67 -1.02 -19.74 0.09
C VAL A 67 -0.47 -18.62 -0.80
N TRP A 68 -1.10 -18.43 -1.96
CA TRP A 68 -0.67 -17.43 -2.94
C TRP A 68 -1.10 -16.02 -2.56
N ALA A 69 -2.26 -15.85 -1.90
CA ALA A 69 -2.74 -14.58 -1.38
C ALA A 69 -1.78 -13.95 -0.36
N CYS A 70 -1.03 -14.77 0.38
CA CYS A 70 -0.10 -14.33 1.42
C CYS A 70 1.38 -14.49 1.05
N ALA A 71 1.69 -15.03 -0.13
CA ALA A 71 3.07 -15.21 -0.57
C ALA A 71 3.82 -13.86 -0.60
N SER A 72 5.02 -13.82 -0.03
CA SER A 72 5.87 -12.62 -0.07
C SER A 72 6.65 -12.55 -1.37
N PHE A 73 6.60 -11.39 -2.04
CA PHE A 73 7.40 -11.09 -3.24
C PHE A 73 8.50 -10.06 -2.94
N GLN A 74 8.88 -9.91 -1.68
CA GLN A 74 9.89 -8.95 -1.23
C GLN A 74 11.16 -9.04 -2.08
N GLU A 75 11.64 -7.90 -2.59
CA GLU A 75 12.85 -7.78 -3.43
C GLU A 75 12.81 -8.54 -4.77
N ILE A 76 11.69 -9.21 -5.09
CA ILE A 76 11.43 -9.86 -6.37
C ILE A 76 10.56 -8.93 -7.21
N TRP A 77 10.96 -8.75 -8.47
CA TRP A 77 10.20 -7.98 -9.46
C TRP A 77 9.66 -8.87 -10.59
N PRO A 78 8.48 -8.55 -11.19
CA PRO A 78 7.98 -9.24 -12.37
C PRO A 78 8.98 -9.29 -13.52
N SER A 79 9.18 -10.48 -14.07
CA SER A 79 10.05 -10.78 -15.20
C SER A 79 9.46 -11.93 -16.03
N PRO A 80 9.89 -12.18 -17.27
CA PRO A 80 9.32 -13.25 -18.09
C PRO A 80 9.42 -14.63 -17.42
N ASN A 81 10.45 -14.84 -16.59
CA ASN A 81 10.70 -16.11 -15.91
C ASN A 81 9.73 -16.36 -14.74
N ASN A 82 9.30 -15.31 -14.04
CA ASN A 82 8.45 -15.41 -12.84
C ASN A 82 7.03 -14.84 -13.05
N LEU A 83 6.70 -14.33 -14.24
CA LEU A 83 5.44 -13.65 -14.53
C LEU A 83 4.21 -14.47 -14.16
N LYS A 84 4.17 -15.76 -14.56
CA LYS A 84 3.04 -16.65 -14.26
C LYS A 84 2.79 -16.81 -12.76
N MET A 85 3.86 -16.73 -11.96
CA MET A 85 3.76 -16.81 -10.51
C MET A 85 3.13 -15.55 -9.92
N PHE A 86 3.56 -14.38 -10.39
CA PHE A 86 2.97 -13.09 -10.01
C PHE A 86 1.49 -13.03 -10.40
N GLU A 87 1.16 -13.39 -11.65
CA GLU A 87 -0.23 -13.35 -12.15
C GLU A 87 -1.11 -14.29 -11.32
N ARG A 88 -0.64 -15.53 -11.06
CA ARG A 88 -1.34 -16.47 -10.18
C ARG A 88 -1.58 -15.87 -8.79
N ALA A 89 -0.57 -15.25 -8.18
CA ALA A 89 -0.72 -14.70 -6.84
C ALA A 89 -1.69 -13.52 -6.79
N ALA A 90 -1.59 -12.60 -7.75
CA ALA A 90 -2.50 -11.47 -7.87
C ALA A 90 -3.95 -11.97 -7.99
N GLU A 91 -4.23 -12.91 -8.89
CA GLU A 91 -5.57 -13.51 -9.09
C GLU A 91 -6.10 -14.26 -7.85
N LYS A 92 -5.23 -14.67 -6.93
CA LYS A 92 -5.62 -15.27 -5.64
C LYS A 92 -5.78 -14.24 -4.52
N GLY A 93 -5.69 -12.94 -4.82
CA GLY A 93 -5.91 -11.85 -3.88
C GLY A 93 -4.63 -11.32 -3.22
N ASN A 94 -3.46 -11.52 -3.82
CA ASN A 94 -2.21 -10.97 -3.30
C ASN A 94 -2.03 -9.50 -3.74
N PHE A 95 -2.11 -8.58 -2.78
CA PHE A 95 -1.97 -7.14 -3.03
C PHE A 95 -0.58 -6.75 -3.56
N GLU A 96 0.50 -7.29 -2.99
CA GLU A 96 1.88 -7.00 -3.40
C GLU A 96 2.09 -7.39 -4.87
N ALA A 97 1.64 -8.58 -5.26
CA ALA A 97 1.74 -9.04 -6.64
C ALA A 97 0.93 -8.16 -7.61
N ALA A 98 -0.30 -7.79 -7.24
CA ALA A 98 -1.16 -6.93 -8.06
C ALA A 98 -0.54 -5.54 -8.28
N VAL A 99 -0.02 -4.91 -7.23
CA VAL A 99 0.66 -3.60 -7.32
C VAL A 99 1.90 -3.68 -8.20
N LYS A 100 2.78 -4.66 -7.95
CA LYS A 100 4.02 -4.82 -8.72
C LYS A 100 3.73 -5.08 -10.20
N LEU A 101 2.77 -5.93 -10.52
CA LEU A 101 2.34 -6.17 -11.91
C LEU A 101 1.75 -4.93 -12.57
N GLY A 102 0.86 -4.21 -11.88
CA GLY A 102 0.26 -2.97 -12.40
C GLY A 102 1.33 -1.94 -12.76
N ILE A 103 2.31 -1.73 -11.88
CA ILE A 103 3.43 -0.80 -12.11
C ILE A 103 4.39 -1.32 -13.19
N ALA A 104 4.71 -2.61 -13.19
CA ALA A 104 5.60 -3.24 -14.18
C ALA A 104 5.03 -3.10 -15.59
N TYR A 105 3.74 -3.41 -15.79
CA TYR A 105 3.07 -3.22 -17.08
C TYR A 105 2.97 -1.74 -17.45
N LEU A 106 2.59 -0.86 -16.51
CA LEU A 106 2.43 0.57 -16.78
C LEU A 106 3.71 1.21 -17.33
N TYR A 107 4.85 0.88 -16.73
CA TYR A 107 6.16 1.44 -17.09
C TYR A 107 6.98 0.54 -18.02
N ASN A 108 6.42 -0.60 -18.44
CA ASN A 108 7.11 -1.63 -19.22
C ASN A 108 8.46 -2.04 -18.58
N GLU A 109 8.48 -2.20 -17.26
CA GLU A 109 9.67 -2.53 -16.49
C GLU A 109 9.71 -4.04 -16.22
N GLY A 110 10.79 -4.69 -16.61
CA GLY A 110 11.03 -6.11 -16.33
C GLY A 110 10.32 -7.07 -17.29
N LEU A 111 9.38 -6.61 -18.11
CA LEU A 111 8.56 -7.45 -18.99
C LEU A 111 8.96 -7.22 -20.46
N SER A 112 9.75 -8.12 -21.06
CA SER A 112 10.17 -7.96 -22.47
C SER A 112 9.09 -8.46 -23.44
N ILE A 113 8.45 -7.56 -24.18
CA ILE A 113 7.68 -7.88 -25.39
C ILE A 113 7.98 -6.80 -26.46
N SER A 114 8.01 -7.19 -27.73
CA SER A 114 8.41 -6.41 -28.93
C SER A 114 7.60 -5.12 -29.17
N ASP A 115 8.18 -4.19 -29.94
CA ASP A 115 7.98 -2.74 -29.83
C ASP A 115 6.64 -2.14 -30.31
N GLU A 116 5.80 -2.80 -31.11
CA GLU A 116 4.85 -2.04 -31.97
C GLU A 116 3.34 -2.11 -31.61
N GLY A 117 2.98 -2.60 -30.42
CA GLY A 117 1.59 -2.54 -29.88
C GLY A 117 1.49 -2.36 -28.36
N ARG A 118 2.60 -1.95 -27.71
CA ARG A 118 2.81 -2.15 -26.26
C ARG A 118 1.93 -1.29 -25.35
N ALA A 119 1.65 -0.04 -25.72
CA ALA A 119 0.93 0.86 -24.82
C ALA A 119 -0.50 0.39 -24.55
N GLU A 120 -1.17 -0.17 -25.56
CA GLU A 120 -2.52 -0.70 -25.43
C GLU A 120 -2.53 -1.99 -24.62
N VAL A 121 -1.74 -2.99 -25.02
CA VAL A 121 -1.69 -4.29 -24.33
C VAL A 121 -1.22 -4.15 -22.88
N ASN A 122 -0.13 -3.41 -22.65
CA ASN A 122 0.36 -3.18 -21.29
C ASN A 122 -0.61 -2.31 -20.50
N GLY A 123 -1.27 -1.34 -21.14
CA GLY A 123 -2.29 -0.52 -20.49
C GLY A 123 -3.48 -1.34 -20.01
N LEU A 124 -3.99 -2.25 -20.84
CA LEU A 124 -5.07 -3.16 -20.47
C LEU A 124 -4.67 -4.09 -19.31
N LYS A 125 -3.46 -4.65 -19.37
CA LYS A 125 -2.94 -5.50 -18.27
C LYS A 125 -2.69 -4.72 -16.99
N ALA A 126 -2.13 -3.51 -17.08
CA ALA A 126 -1.92 -2.63 -15.94
C ALA A 126 -3.26 -2.23 -15.31
N SER A 127 -4.26 -1.89 -16.12
CA SER A 127 -5.64 -1.61 -15.70
C SER A 127 -6.23 -2.75 -14.89
N HIS A 128 -6.15 -3.98 -15.39
CA HIS A 128 -6.63 -5.18 -14.69
C HIS A 128 -6.01 -5.33 -13.30
N PHE A 129 -4.68 -5.27 -13.21
CA PHE A 129 -4.00 -5.43 -11.92
C PHE A 129 -4.17 -4.23 -10.98
N PHE A 130 -4.33 -3.01 -11.50
CA PHE A 130 -4.68 -1.85 -10.69
C PHE A 130 -6.09 -1.92 -10.15
N SER A 131 -7.08 -2.34 -10.95
CA SER A 131 -8.44 -2.61 -10.49
C SER A 131 -8.43 -3.65 -9.38
N LEU A 132 -7.68 -4.74 -9.55
CA LEU A 132 -7.52 -5.77 -8.52
C LEU A 132 -6.87 -5.22 -7.24
N ALA A 133 -5.80 -4.43 -7.35
CA ALA A 133 -5.14 -3.81 -6.20
C ALA A 133 -6.09 -2.89 -5.41
N GLU A 134 -6.90 -2.07 -6.09
CA GLU A 134 -7.88 -1.17 -5.46
C GLU A 134 -9.03 -1.93 -4.80
N ARG A 135 -9.46 -3.06 -5.37
CA ARG A 135 -10.49 -3.94 -4.77
C ARG A 135 -9.97 -4.66 -3.52
N LEU A 136 -8.69 -5.03 -3.49
CA LEU A 136 -8.07 -5.66 -2.33
C LEU A 136 -7.80 -4.66 -1.21
N ASN A 137 -7.65 -3.37 -1.52
CA ASN A 137 -7.23 -2.35 -0.57
C ASN A 137 -8.38 -1.50 0.00
N VAL A 138 -9.40 -2.16 0.56
CA VAL A 138 -10.63 -1.49 1.05
C VAL A 138 -10.37 -0.54 2.24
N CYS A 139 -9.27 -0.73 2.96
CA CYS A 139 -8.95 0.03 4.17
C CYS A 139 -8.01 1.22 3.97
N ALA A 140 -7.54 1.48 2.74
CA ALA A 140 -6.68 2.62 2.43
C ALA A 140 -7.34 3.59 1.46
N ALA A 141 -6.78 4.80 1.38
CA ALA A 141 -7.20 5.75 0.36
C ALA A 141 -6.83 5.21 -1.04
N PRO A 142 -7.74 5.33 -2.04
CA PRO A 142 -7.43 4.93 -3.40
C PRO A 142 -6.21 5.68 -3.93
N PHE A 143 -5.29 4.96 -4.59
CA PHE A 143 -3.94 5.44 -4.88
C PHE A 143 -3.51 5.26 -6.34
N ILE A 144 -4.20 4.44 -7.16
CA ILE A 144 -3.75 4.18 -8.54
C ILE A 144 -3.69 5.45 -9.40
N TRP A 145 -4.50 6.47 -9.08
CA TRP A 145 -4.53 7.76 -9.78
C TRP A 145 -3.16 8.46 -9.80
N LEU A 146 -2.29 8.16 -8.84
CA LEU A 146 -0.92 8.68 -8.75
C LEU A 146 -0.05 8.25 -9.92
N PHE A 147 -0.29 7.05 -10.45
CA PHE A 147 0.53 6.46 -11.50
C PHE A 147 0.06 6.87 -12.89
N ILE A 148 -1.25 7.10 -13.05
CA ILE A 148 -1.88 7.45 -14.31
C ILE A 148 -2.08 8.97 -14.50
N ARG A 149 -1.42 9.82 -13.70
CA ARG A 149 -1.51 11.28 -13.82
C ARG A 149 -1.15 11.78 -15.25
N PRO A 150 -1.86 12.82 -15.76
CA PRO A 150 -1.51 13.54 -16.98
C PRO A 150 -0.19 14.33 -16.83
N PRO A 151 0.39 14.86 -17.93
CA PRO A 151 -0.11 14.83 -19.30
C PRO A 151 -0.01 13.45 -19.96
N TRP A 152 -0.96 13.16 -20.82
CA TRP A 152 -0.92 12.00 -21.72
C TRP A 152 -0.60 12.48 -23.14
N SER A 153 0.08 11.64 -23.91
CA SER A 153 0.34 11.96 -25.32
C SER A 153 -0.97 12.02 -26.10
N LEU A 154 -1.14 13.04 -26.94
CA LEU A 154 -2.27 13.17 -27.87
C LEU A 154 -2.23 12.12 -29.00
N SER A 155 -1.08 11.47 -29.20
CA SER A 155 -0.84 10.48 -30.26
C SER A 155 -1.48 9.10 -30.00
N GLY A 156 -2.32 8.94 -28.96
CA GLY A 156 -3.00 7.69 -28.61
C GLY A 156 -2.11 6.58 -28.04
N SER A 157 -0.78 6.71 -28.09
CA SER A 157 0.19 5.70 -27.66
C SER A 157 0.63 5.82 -26.20
N CYS A 158 -0.25 6.27 -25.29
CA CYS A 158 0.07 6.47 -23.88
C CYS A 158 -0.52 5.35 -23.00
N CYS A 159 0.33 4.50 -22.43
CA CYS A 159 -0.08 3.41 -21.52
C CYS A 159 -0.98 3.93 -20.38
N LYS A 160 -0.64 5.06 -19.76
CA LYS A 160 -1.45 5.68 -18.69
C LYS A 160 -2.86 6.06 -19.14
N ALA A 161 -3.01 6.57 -20.36
CA ALA A 161 -4.31 6.93 -20.92
C ALA A 161 -5.15 5.66 -21.17
N VAL A 162 -4.53 4.60 -21.70
CA VAL A 162 -5.20 3.30 -21.88
C VAL A 162 -5.66 2.73 -20.54
N VAL A 163 -4.84 2.82 -19.49
CA VAL A 163 -5.25 2.41 -18.14
C VAL A 163 -6.50 3.18 -17.70
N TYR A 164 -6.48 4.51 -17.85
CA TYR A 164 -7.61 5.35 -17.47
C TYR A 164 -8.90 4.98 -18.23
N GLU A 165 -8.84 4.88 -19.56
CA GLU A 165 -10.01 4.54 -20.38
C GLU A 165 -10.53 3.13 -20.10
N SER A 166 -9.63 2.17 -19.88
CA SER A 166 -9.98 0.80 -19.53
C SER A 166 -10.71 0.72 -18.18
N LEU A 167 -10.20 1.40 -17.15
CA LEU A 167 -10.86 1.49 -15.83
C LEU A 167 -12.20 2.23 -15.91
N LYS A 168 -12.30 3.26 -16.75
CA LYS A 168 -13.55 3.98 -17.00
C LYS A 168 -14.60 3.07 -17.64
N ALA A 169 -14.21 2.29 -18.66
CA ALA A 169 -15.08 1.30 -19.28
C ALA A 169 -15.51 0.20 -18.30
N GLU A 170 -14.61 -0.30 -17.46
CA GLU A 170 -14.93 -1.25 -16.40
C GLU A 170 -15.98 -0.69 -15.42
N CYS A 171 -15.89 0.60 -15.09
CA CYS A 171 -16.85 1.28 -14.23
C CYS A 171 -18.26 1.41 -14.83
N GLN A 172 -18.44 1.23 -16.13
CA GLN A 172 -19.77 1.24 -16.77
C GLN A 172 -20.49 -0.12 -16.67
N LEU A 173 -19.78 -1.22 -16.40
CA LEU A 173 -20.34 -2.58 -16.39
C LEU A 173 -20.93 -2.96 -15.03
N GLU A 174 -22.25 -3.10 -14.89
CA GLU A 174 -23.07 -3.11 -13.64
C GLU A 174 -22.64 -3.98 -12.42
N LYS A 175 -21.61 -4.83 -12.49
CA LYS A 175 -21.39 -5.93 -11.51
C LYS A 175 -20.27 -5.77 -10.47
N ALA A 176 -19.68 -4.58 -10.27
CA ALA A 176 -18.54 -4.44 -9.34
C ALA A 176 -18.68 -3.28 -8.34
N GLN A 177 -18.15 -3.48 -7.12
CA GLN A 177 -17.84 -2.40 -6.19
C GLN A 177 -16.74 -1.52 -6.82
N LYS A 178 -17.10 -0.32 -7.28
CA LYS A 178 -16.24 0.56 -8.09
C LYS A 178 -15.92 1.88 -7.39
N GLY A 179 -16.35 2.06 -6.13
CA GLY A 179 -16.19 3.32 -5.41
C GLY A 179 -14.76 3.85 -5.43
N SER A 180 -13.77 2.99 -5.16
CA SER A 180 -12.34 3.35 -5.17
C SER A 180 -11.82 3.70 -6.57
N ILE A 181 -12.21 2.94 -7.60
CA ILE A 181 -11.80 3.18 -8.98
C ILE A 181 -12.38 4.49 -9.50
N LEU A 182 -13.68 4.73 -9.28
CA LEU A 182 -14.33 6.00 -9.63
C LEU A 182 -13.69 7.20 -8.94
N HIS A 183 -13.28 7.05 -7.68
CA HIS A 183 -12.51 8.08 -6.98
C HIS A 183 -11.20 8.38 -7.71
N CYS A 184 -10.45 7.35 -8.08
CA CYS A 184 -9.20 7.50 -8.81
C CYS A 184 -9.38 8.19 -10.16
N LEU A 185 -10.41 7.81 -10.93
CA LEU A 185 -10.71 8.44 -12.22
C LEU A 185 -11.05 9.93 -12.04
N ALA A 186 -11.91 10.27 -11.08
CA ALA A 186 -12.24 11.65 -10.77
C ALA A 186 -11.01 12.47 -10.34
N LYS A 187 -10.13 11.87 -9.52
CA LYS A 187 -8.87 12.51 -9.10
C LYS A 187 -7.98 12.83 -10.30
N VAL A 188 -7.92 11.96 -11.31
CA VAL A 188 -7.19 12.21 -12.56
C VAL A 188 -7.82 13.36 -13.34
N LEU A 189 -9.15 13.36 -13.52
CA LEU A 189 -9.86 14.42 -14.23
C LEU A 189 -9.66 15.81 -13.60
N ASN A 190 -9.63 15.87 -12.27
CA ASN A 190 -9.35 17.10 -11.52
C ASN A 190 -7.96 17.70 -11.75
N LEU A 191 -7.03 16.96 -12.36
CA LEU A 191 -5.70 17.46 -12.71
C LEU A 191 -5.70 18.24 -14.03
N PHE A 192 -6.74 18.09 -14.84
CA PHE A 192 -6.91 18.92 -16.03
C PHE A 192 -7.52 20.28 -15.67
N GLU A 193 -7.26 21.29 -16.50
CA GLU A 193 -7.80 22.65 -16.32
C GLU A 193 -9.17 22.87 -16.98
N ASP A 194 -9.63 21.87 -17.73
CA ASP A 194 -10.86 21.84 -18.53
C ASP A 194 -12.13 21.71 -17.66
N GLU A 195 -13.10 22.60 -17.88
CA GLU A 195 -14.35 22.65 -17.12
C GLU A 195 -15.28 21.45 -17.38
N GLU A 196 -15.31 20.91 -18.60
CA GLU A 196 -16.09 19.71 -18.90
C GLU A 196 -15.53 18.51 -18.12
N LYS A 197 -14.20 18.38 -18.08
CA LYS A 197 -13.53 17.34 -17.26
C LYS A 197 -13.78 17.51 -15.77
N ARG A 198 -13.88 18.76 -15.28
CA ARG A 198 -14.26 19.04 -13.88
C ARG A 198 -15.69 18.59 -13.59
N LYS A 199 -16.63 18.81 -14.51
CA LYS A 199 -18.01 18.37 -14.36
C LYS A 199 -18.10 16.84 -14.33
N GLU A 200 -17.44 16.16 -15.27
CA GLU A 200 -17.35 14.70 -15.30
C GLU A 200 -16.73 14.13 -14.01
N SER A 201 -15.68 14.78 -13.50
CA SER A 201 -15.06 14.44 -12.21
C SER A 201 -16.05 14.51 -11.05
N LEU A 202 -16.89 15.55 -10.98
CA LEU A 202 -17.90 15.69 -9.93
C LEU A 202 -18.94 14.57 -10.00
N GLU A 203 -19.42 14.23 -11.21
CA GLU A 203 -20.36 13.12 -11.42
C GLU A 203 -19.76 11.78 -10.96
N MET A 204 -18.49 11.52 -11.29
CA MET A 204 -17.76 10.32 -10.83
C MET A 204 -17.58 10.30 -9.29
N LEU A 205 -17.31 11.44 -8.65
CA LEU A 205 -17.21 11.52 -7.19
C LEU A 205 -18.56 11.27 -6.52
N GLU A 206 -19.66 11.76 -7.08
CA GLU A 206 -21.01 11.51 -6.57
C GLU A 206 -21.35 10.02 -6.59
N GLU A 207 -21.08 9.36 -7.72
CA GLU A 207 -21.31 7.92 -7.85
C GLU A 207 -20.38 7.12 -6.92
N SER A 208 -19.10 7.48 -6.86
CA SER A 208 -18.13 6.90 -5.92
C SER A 208 -18.59 7.03 -4.46
N SER A 209 -19.15 8.20 -4.09
CA SER A 209 -19.69 8.46 -2.75
C SER A 209 -20.93 7.61 -2.47
N LYS A 210 -21.83 7.41 -3.43
CA LYS A 210 -23.01 6.53 -3.28
C LYS A 210 -22.59 5.08 -3.03
N GLN A 211 -21.48 4.65 -3.62
CA GLN A 211 -20.87 3.33 -3.41
C GLN A 211 -20.03 3.23 -2.12
N GLY A 212 -20.02 4.27 -1.28
CA GLY A 212 -19.41 4.23 0.05
C GLY A 212 -17.96 4.71 0.14
N CYS A 213 -17.39 5.30 -0.91
CA CYS A 213 -16.03 5.87 -0.84
C CYS A 213 -15.99 7.15 0.01
N LEU A 214 -15.41 7.06 1.21
CA LEU A 214 -15.33 8.18 2.15
C LEU A 214 -14.50 9.35 1.61
N ASN A 215 -13.40 9.07 0.89
CA ASN A 215 -12.56 10.12 0.31
C ASN A 215 -13.35 10.95 -0.72
N SER A 216 -14.20 10.31 -1.53
CA SER A 216 -15.08 11.02 -2.47
C SER A 216 -16.14 11.85 -1.74
N SER A 217 -16.77 11.28 -0.71
CA SER A 217 -17.73 12.01 0.12
C SER A 217 -17.12 13.26 0.77
N TYR A 218 -15.86 13.17 1.21
CA TYR A 218 -15.13 14.32 1.76
C TYR A 218 -14.81 15.36 0.68
N LEU A 219 -14.34 14.96 -0.51
CA LEU A 219 -14.02 15.90 -1.58
C LEU A 219 -15.25 16.68 -2.06
N LEU A 220 -16.41 16.01 -2.17
CA LEU A 220 -17.68 16.68 -2.48
C LEU A 220 -18.13 17.63 -1.37
N TRP A 221 -17.83 17.30 -0.11
CA TRP A 221 -18.09 18.20 1.00
C TRP A 221 -17.17 19.43 0.95
N GLU A 222 -15.88 19.23 0.64
CA GLU A 222 -14.88 20.29 0.56
C GLU A 222 -15.18 21.28 -0.57
N SER A 223 -15.61 20.79 -1.74
CA SER A 223 -16.01 21.64 -2.87
C SER A 223 -17.25 22.50 -2.54
N ASN A 224 -18.23 21.91 -1.84
CA ASN A 224 -19.46 22.60 -1.43
C ASN A 224 -19.30 23.45 -0.16
N ARG A 225 -18.12 23.44 0.48
CA ARG A 225 -17.89 24.11 1.77
C ARG A 225 -18.18 25.60 1.73
N LYS A 226 -17.76 26.30 0.67
CA LYS A 226 -17.99 27.75 0.52
C LYS A 226 -19.47 28.10 0.41
N ALA A 227 -20.22 27.34 -0.39
CA ALA A 227 -21.66 27.52 -0.54
C ALA A 227 -22.43 27.17 0.75
N ALA A 228 -21.94 26.19 1.53
CA ALA A 228 -22.54 25.87 2.82
C ALA A 228 -22.35 27.00 3.86
N MET A 229 -21.23 27.72 3.82
CA MET A 229 -20.94 28.82 4.76
C MET A 229 -21.82 30.06 4.58
N SER A 230 -22.57 30.18 3.48
CA SER A 230 -23.43 31.35 3.23
C SER A 230 -24.74 31.33 4.02
N ASP A 231 -25.19 30.16 4.48
CA ASP A 231 -26.42 29.98 5.25
C ASP A 231 -26.15 29.21 6.54
N PRO A 232 -26.53 29.74 7.73
CA PRO A 232 -26.25 29.08 9.01
C PRO A 232 -26.80 27.65 9.11
N GLY A 233 -27.98 27.37 8.54
CA GLY A 233 -28.61 26.05 8.58
C GLY A 233 -27.85 25.02 7.73
N ARG A 234 -27.54 25.38 6.48
CA ARG A 234 -26.70 24.56 5.58
C ARG A 234 -25.30 24.35 6.14
N TYR A 235 -24.73 25.37 6.77
CA TYR A 235 -23.43 25.28 7.42
C TYR A 235 -23.44 24.25 8.55
N LEU A 236 -24.44 24.30 9.44
CA LEU A 236 -24.61 23.31 10.51
C LEU A 236 -24.77 21.89 9.96
N GLN A 237 -25.58 21.71 8.91
CA GLN A 237 -25.76 20.41 8.27
C GLN A 237 -24.46 19.91 7.62
N SER A 238 -23.67 20.81 7.04
CA SER A 238 -22.35 20.52 6.48
C SER A 238 -21.38 20.02 7.56
N LEU A 239 -21.35 20.64 8.73
CA LEU A 239 -20.52 20.20 9.86
C LEU A 239 -20.97 18.85 10.43
N ARG A 240 -22.28 18.56 10.46
CA ARG A 240 -22.79 17.24 10.84
C ARG A 240 -22.28 16.15 9.91
N LYS A 241 -22.31 16.39 8.59
CA LYS A 241 -21.73 15.46 7.60
C LYS A 241 -20.22 15.26 7.84
N LEU A 242 -19.49 16.35 8.06
CA LEU A 242 -18.05 16.30 8.35
C LEU A 242 -17.75 15.42 9.57
N ARG A 243 -18.51 15.58 10.66
CA ARG A 243 -18.37 14.75 11.87
C ARG A 243 -18.64 13.28 11.61
N VAL A 244 -19.62 12.95 10.78
CA VAL A 244 -19.90 11.56 10.37
C VAL A 244 -18.72 10.99 9.58
N TYR A 245 -18.14 11.74 8.64
CA TYR A 245 -16.98 11.27 7.88
C TYR A 245 -15.75 11.07 8.77
N ALA A 246 -15.51 11.99 9.71
CA ALA A 246 -14.44 11.89 10.68
C ALA A 246 -14.58 10.65 11.57
N ALA A 247 -15.80 10.36 12.04
CA ALA A 247 -16.11 9.19 12.85
C ALA A 247 -15.95 7.86 12.08
N LYS A 248 -16.15 7.87 10.75
CA LYS A 248 -15.90 6.72 9.89
C LYS A 248 -14.41 6.51 9.53
N GLY A 249 -13.51 7.35 10.04
CA GLY A 249 -12.07 7.21 9.85
C GLY A 249 -11.49 8.01 8.68
N CYS A 250 -12.23 8.95 8.08
CA CYS A 250 -11.64 9.86 7.09
C CYS A 250 -10.75 10.89 7.78
N TRP A 251 -9.44 10.76 7.58
CA TRP A 251 -8.43 11.63 8.20
C TRP A 251 -8.57 13.10 7.79
N GLU A 252 -8.83 13.38 6.50
CA GLU A 252 -9.06 14.76 6.04
C GLU A 252 -10.25 15.39 6.75
N ALA A 253 -11.32 14.61 6.97
CA ALA A 253 -12.47 15.05 7.73
C ALA A 253 -12.14 15.30 9.21
N GLN A 254 -11.30 14.47 9.83
CA GLN A 254 -10.84 14.66 11.21
C GLN A 254 -10.04 15.96 11.36
N ILE A 255 -9.05 16.21 10.49
CA ILE A 255 -8.30 17.47 10.51
C ILE A 255 -9.21 18.67 10.25
N ALA A 256 -10.08 18.60 9.24
CA ALA A 256 -10.98 19.70 8.92
C ALA A 256 -11.94 20.01 10.08
N LEU A 257 -12.41 18.97 10.79
CA LEU A 257 -13.23 19.11 11.99
C LEU A 257 -12.42 19.75 13.14
N ALA A 258 -11.19 19.30 13.37
CA ALA A 258 -10.31 19.88 14.38
C ALA A 258 -10.06 21.39 14.13
N LYS A 259 -9.82 21.77 12.87
CA LYS A 259 -9.67 23.17 12.46
C LYS A 259 -10.95 23.99 12.69
N ALA A 260 -12.11 23.41 12.38
CA ALA A 260 -13.39 24.07 12.63
C ALA A 260 -13.66 24.29 14.14
N CYS A 261 -13.33 23.30 14.98
CA CYS A 261 -13.41 23.42 16.44
C CYS A 261 -12.45 24.46 17.01
N GLY A 262 -11.23 24.56 16.46
CA GLY A 262 -10.21 25.51 16.91
C GLY A 262 -10.53 26.98 16.63
N ASN A 263 -11.34 27.28 15.60
CA ASN A 263 -11.67 28.65 15.20
C ASN A 263 -12.75 29.34 16.06
N GLY A 264 -13.07 28.78 17.24
CA GLY A 264 -13.70 29.47 18.38
C GLY A 264 -15.13 30.02 18.20
N SER A 265 -15.73 29.95 17.01
CA SER A 265 -16.96 30.71 16.69
C SER A 265 -18.01 29.93 15.89
N GLN A 266 -17.69 28.72 15.43
CA GLN A 266 -18.45 28.10 14.33
C GLN A 266 -19.41 26.97 14.76
N LEU A 267 -19.25 26.42 15.96
CA LEU A 267 -19.98 25.22 16.40
C LEU A 267 -20.82 25.42 17.66
N GLY A 268 -20.74 26.58 18.32
CA GLY A 268 -21.41 26.81 19.61
C GLY A 268 -20.96 25.83 20.71
N LEU A 269 -19.86 25.11 20.49
CA LEU A 269 -19.30 24.17 21.45
C LEU A 269 -18.54 24.93 22.53
N GLU A 270 -18.68 24.47 23.77
CA GLU A 270 -17.84 24.94 24.87
C GLU A 270 -16.35 24.70 24.54
N ALA A 271 -15.50 25.65 24.95
CA ALA A 271 -14.05 25.59 24.68
C ALA A 271 -13.41 24.28 25.16
N LYS A 272 -13.91 23.73 26.27
CA LYS A 272 -13.47 22.44 26.82
C LYS A 272 -13.74 21.28 25.87
N SER A 273 -14.97 21.16 25.37
CA SER A 273 -15.39 20.12 24.43
C SER A 273 -14.64 20.21 23.09
N SER A 274 -14.40 21.42 22.60
CA SER A 274 -13.57 21.65 21.40
C SER A 274 -12.12 21.20 21.61
N SER A 275 -11.54 21.52 22.78
CA SER A 275 -10.18 21.11 23.15
C SER A 275 -10.04 19.59 23.28
N GLU A 276 -11.00 18.93 23.93
CA GLU A 276 -11.02 17.47 24.07
C GLU A 276 -11.08 16.76 22.72
N MET A 277 -11.94 17.23 21.81
CA MET A 277 -12.05 16.67 20.46
C MET A 277 -10.75 16.81 19.66
N VAL A 278 -10.13 17.99 19.70
CA VAL A 278 -8.85 18.23 19.04
C VAL A 278 -7.76 17.35 19.66
N SER A 279 -7.70 17.27 21.00
CA SER A 279 -6.75 16.44 21.72
C SER A 279 -6.89 14.96 21.35
N GLN A 280 -8.12 14.45 21.27
CA GLN A 280 -8.39 13.07 20.88
C GLN A 280 -7.83 12.74 19.49
N ILE A 281 -8.01 13.63 18.51
CA ILE A 281 -7.48 13.45 17.15
C ILE A 281 -5.94 13.36 17.18
N PHE A 282 -5.27 14.25 17.90
CA PHE A 282 -3.81 14.22 18.02
C PHE A 282 -3.28 13.04 18.86
N GLN A 283 -4.04 12.56 19.84
CA GLN A 283 -3.67 11.37 20.62
C GLN A 283 -3.83 10.08 19.81
N THR A 284 -4.78 10.04 18.87
CA THR A 284 -4.91 8.91 17.94
C THR A 284 -3.77 8.85 16.92
N SER A 285 -3.14 9.99 16.59
CA SER A 285 -1.94 9.99 15.75
C SER A 285 -0.73 9.50 16.56
N LEU A 286 -0.35 8.24 16.38
CA LEU A 286 0.80 7.65 17.05
C LEU A 286 2.11 8.19 16.43
N PRO A 287 3.00 8.83 17.20
CA PRO A 287 4.30 9.21 16.69
C PRO A 287 5.08 7.94 16.31
N VAL A 288 5.70 7.96 15.13
CA VAL A 288 6.54 6.88 14.66
C VAL A 288 7.80 6.81 15.54
N SER A 289 7.87 5.83 16.44
CA SER A 289 9.08 5.63 17.28
C SER A 289 10.30 5.38 16.40
N LYS A 290 11.33 6.23 16.52
CA LYS A 290 12.57 6.11 15.75
C LYS A 290 13.37 4.87 16.14
N GLN A 291 13.32 4.48 17.41
CA GLN A 291 14.08 3.34 17.94
C GLN A 291 13.69 2.01 17.27
N SER A 292 12.40 1.83 16.94
CA SER A 292 11.96 0.59 16.32
C SER A 292 12.48 0.42 14.89
N ILE A 293 12.91 1.50 14.21
CA ILE A 293 13.50 1.41 12.86
C ILE A 293 14.76 0.55 12.90
N PHE A 294 15.65 0.82 13.86
CA PHE A 294 16.95 0.15 13.95
C PHE A 294 16.87 -1.30 14.46
N SER A 295 15.70 -1.73 14.94
CA SER A 295 15.44 -3.15 15.22
C SER A 295 15.39 -4.00 13.93
N VAL A 296 14.93 -3.41 12.82
CA VAL A 296 14.88 -4.03 11.50
C VAL A 296 16.16 -3.71 10.72
N GLN A 297 16.63 -2.46 10.79
CA GLN A 297 17.77 -1.97 10.01
C GLN A 297 19.13 -2.26 10.69
N LYS A 298 19.55 -3.52 10.68
CA LYS A 298 20.81 -3.96 11.34
C LYS A 298 22.09 -3.29 10.80
N GLY A 299 22.07 -2.77 9.57
CA GLY A 299 23.21 -2.14 8.90
C GLY A 299 23.15 -0.61 8.79
N MET A 300 22.22 0.05 9.50
CA MET A 300 21.98 1.48 9.43
C MET A 300 21.99 2.10 10.82
N ASN A 301 22.47 3.34 10.94
CA ASN A 301 22.43 4.11 12.18
C ASN A 301 21.66 5.44 12.01
N GLU A 302 21.45 6.14 13.11
CA GLU A 302 20.74 7.43 13.12
C GLU A 302 21.39 8.48 12.22
N THR A 303 22.72 8.51 12.16
CA THR A 303 23.47 9.44 11.32
C THR A 303 23.18 9.24 9.83
N MET A 304 23.10 8.00 9.34
CA MET A 304 22.75 7.72 7.94
C MET A 304 21.34 8.22 7.60
N ARG A 305 20.38 8.03 8.52
CA ARG A 305 19.03 8.56 8.36
C ARG A 305 19.01 10.09 8.37
N TYR A 306 19.78 10.72 9.25
CA TYR A 306 19.92 12.17 9.29
C TYR A 306 20.45 12.72 7.96
N ILE A 307 21.54 12.16 7.44
CA ILE A 307 22.14 12.56 6.16
C ILE A 307 21.12 12.44 5.01
N LEU A 308 20.33 11.36 4.98
CA LEU A 308 19.27 11.22 3.98
C LEU A 308 18.24 12.35 4.09
N ILE A 309 17.76 12.64 5.30
CA ILE A 309 16.71 13.65 5.50
C ILE A 309 17.21 15.05 5.19
N ASP A 310 18.45 15.36 5.58
CA ASP A 310 19.11 16.61 5.25
C ASP A 310 19.17 16.82 3.74
N TRP A 311 19.61 15.80 2.99
CA TRP A 311 19.57 15.83 1.53
C TRP A 311 18.14 15.97 0.95
N LEU A 312 17.14 15.32 1.54
CA LEU A 312 15.74 15.48 1.10
C LEU A 312 15.21 16.90 1.38
N VAL A 313 15.70 17.58 2.43
CA VAL A 313 15.39 19.01 2.67
C VAL A 313 15.94 19.85 1.53
N GLU A 314 17.19 19.64 1.11
CA GLU A 314 17.80 20.36 -0.02
C GLU A 314 17.00 20.16 -1.31
N VAL A 315 16.62 18.92 -1.62
CA VAL A 315 15.78 18.62 -2.79
C VAL A 315 14.42 19.32 -2.71
N ALA A 316 13.77 19.27 -1.55
CA ALA A 316 12.48 19.94 -1.35
C ALA A 316 12.59 21.45 -1.50
N THR A 317 13.65 22.08 -0.97
CA THR A 317 13.90 23.51 -1.12
C THR A 317 14.19 23.88 -2.58
N MET A 318 15.04 23.12 -3.27
CA MET A 318 15.36 23.36 -4.68
C MET A 318 14.15 23.26 -5.61
N LYS A 319 13.20 22.36 -5.28
CA LYS A 319 11.97 22.13 -6.06
C LYS A 319 10.77 22.90 -5.53
N ASP A 320 10.95 23.77 -4.54
CA ASP A 320 9.90 24.53 -3.86
C ASP A 320 8.72 23.66 -3.37
N PHE A 321 9.02 22.47 -2.86
CA PHE A 321 8.03 21.58 -2.27
C PHE A 321 7.70 22.02 -0.84
N SER A 322 6.40 22.03 -0.51
CA SER A 322 5.92 22.40 0.82
C SER A 322 6.50 21.52 1.94
N SER A 323 6.59 22.09 3.15
CA SER A 323 6.97 21.37 4.37
C SER A 323 6.11 20.13 4.61
N LEU A 324 4.81 20.20 4.28
CA LEU A 324 3.90 19.07 4.36
C LEU A 324 4.33 17.91 3.45
N CYS A 325 4.79 18.20 2.23
CA CYS A 325 5.30 17.19 1.31
C CYS A 325 6.57 16.53 1.85
N LEU A 326 7.49 17.32 2.41
CA LEU A 326 8.71 16.83 3.05
C LEU A 326 8.39 15.92 4.25
N HIS A 327 7.51 16.35 5.16
CA HIS A 327 7.13 15.53 6.31
C HIS A 327 6.43 14.24 5.92
N MET A 328 5.57 14.27 4.90
CA MET A 328 4.97 13.07 4.32
C MET A 328 6.03 12.12 3.74
N THR A 329 7.04 12.67 3.07
CA THR A 329 8.16 11.90 2.52
C THR A 329 8.94 11.21 3.63
N VAL A 330 9.32 11.95 4.69
CA VAL A 330 10.03 11.39 5.84
C VAL A 330 9.21 10.32 6.55
N GLY A 331 7.91 10.54 6.74
CA GLY A 331 7.01 9.54 7.31
C GLY A 331 6.85 8.29 6.43
N CYS A 332 6.90 8.44 5.11
CA CYS A 332 6.90 7.32 4.15
C CYS A 332 8.19 6.50 4.27
N VAL A 333 9.35 7.16 4.29
CA VAL A 333 10.67 6.54 4.49
C VAL A 333 10.72 5.75 5.80
N ASP A 334 10.33 6.39 6.91
CA ASP A 334 10.42 5.76 8.24
C ASP A 334 9.51 4.53 8.35
N ARG A 335 8.29 4.59 7.80
CA ARG A 335 7.38 3.44 7.80
C ARG A 335 7.91 2.30 6.96
N TYR A 336 8.51 2.59 5.80
CA TYR A 336 9.13 1.56 4.99
C TYR A 336 10.32 0.90 5.71
N LEU A 337 11.18 1.69 6.34
CA LEU A 337 12.34 1.19 7.11
C LEU A 337 11.95 0.36 8.34
N LYS A 338 10.71 0.45 8.83
CA LYS A 338 10.17 -0.43 9.88
C LYS A 338 9.70 -1.78 9.38
N LEU A 339 9.50 -1.93 8.08
CA LEU A 339 8.90 -3.13 7.48
C LEU A 339 9.91 -3.93 6.66
N ARG A 340 10.79 -3.26 5.92
CA ARG A 340 11.71 -3.90 4.98
C ARG A 340 13.16 -3.49 5.28
N PRO A 341 14.11 -4.44 5.44
CA PRO A 341 15.54 -4.11 5.51
C PRO A 341 15.99 -3.40 4.23
N VAL A 342 16.84 -2.37 4.37
CA VAL A 342 17.35 -1.60 3.24
C VAL A 342 18.87 -1.54 3.31
N PRO A 343 19.58 -2.02 2.27
CA PRO A 343 21.02 -1.83 2.18
C PRO A 343 21.38 -0.35 2.17
N ARG A 344 22.47 0.03 2.84
CA ARG A 344 22.97 1.42 2.88
C ARG A 344 23.04 2.06 1.48
N ALA A 345 23.50 1.30 0.49
CA ALA A 345 23.64 1.76 -0.90
C ALA A 345 22.30 2.07 -1.61
N ARG A 346 21.16 1.66 -1.05
CA ARG A 346 19.81 1.92 -1.58
C ARG A 346 19.02 2.94 -0.74
N LEU A 347 19.62 3.52 0.29
CA LEU A 347 18.92 4.45 1.18
C LEU A 347 18.51 5.75 0.48
N GLN A 348 19.37 6.30 -0.39
CA GLN A 348 19.04 7.47 -1.21
C GLN A 348 17.92 7.15 -2.22
N LEU A 349 17.99 5.99 -2.87
CA LEU A 349 16.94 5.49 -3.76
C LEU A 349 15.57 5.40 -3.06
N LEU A 350 15.53 4.89 -1.82
CA LEU A 350 14.31 4.85 -1.02
C LEU A 350 13.76 6.26 -0.79
N GLY A 351 14.61 7.18 -0.31
CA GLY A 351 14.20 8.54 0.02
C GLY A 351 13.60 9.29 -1.17
N ILE A 352 14.30 9.26 -2.30
CA ILE A 352 13.84 9.97 -3.51
C ILE A 352 12.61 9.30 -4.13
N ALA A 353 12.49 7.97 -4.10
CA ALA A 353 11.27 7.27 -4.53
C ALA A 353 10.07 7.59 -3.64
N CYS A 354 10.25 7.68 -2.31
CA CYS A 354 9.22 8.16 -1.40
C CYS A 354 8.78 9.58 -1.76
N MET A 355 9.71 10.49 -2.11
CA MET A 355 9.38 11.85 -2.51
C MET A 355 8.59 11.89 -3.83
N VAL A 356 8.95 11.06 -4.82
CA VAL A 356 8.18 10.91 -6.07
C VAL A 356 6.74 10.49 -5.78
N ILE A 357 6.53 9.51 -4.89
CA ILE A 357 5.17 9.09 -4.48
C ILE A 357 4.43 10.22 -3.75
N CYS A 358 5.06 10.85 -2.76
CA CYS A 358 4.42 11.87 -1.92
C CYS A 358 4.07 13.16 -2.69
N THR A 359 4.94 13.62 -3.60
CA THR A 359 4.66 14.78 -4.46
C THR A 359 3.47 14.51 -5.38
N ARG A 360 3.39 13.31 -5.98
CA ARG A 360 2.20 12.87 -6.75
C ARG A 360 0.95 12.77 -5.88
N PHE A 361 1.08 12.55 -4.58
CA PHE A 361 -0.08 12.42 -3.71
C PHE A 361 -0.63 13.77 -3.27
N ILE A 362 0.23 14.75 -3.03
CA ILE A 362 -0.16 15.98 -2.32
C ILE A 362 -0.16 17.24 -3.18
N SER A 363 0.57 17.24 -4.30
CA SER A 363 0.84 18.44 -5.08
C SER A 363 0.38 18.30 -6.53
N LYS A 364 0.12 19.44 -7.17
CA LYS A 364 -0.06 19.54 -8.63
C LYS A 364 1.29 19.39 -9.33
N GLU A 365 2.29 20.15 -8.88
CA GLU A 365 3.69 20.00 -9.27
C GLU A 365 4.27 18.72 -8.67
N ILE A 366 4.87 17.88 -9.50
CA ILE A 366 5.38 16.57 -9.10
C ILE A 366 6.89 16.49 -9.31
N LEU A 367 7.55 15.66 -8.51
CA LEU A 367 8.88 15.16 -8.87
C LEU A 367 8.72 14.00 -9.85
N THR A 368 9.16 14.17 -11.09
CA THR A 368 9.12 13.08 -12.08
C THR A 368 10.22 12.05 -11.81
N ILE A 369 10.05 10.83 -12.34
CA ILE A 369 11.07 9.77 -12.18
C ILE A 369 12.40 10.19 -12.83
N ARG A 370 12.34 10.88 -13.98
CA ARG A 370 13.54 11.34 -14.70
C ARG A 370 14.29 12.41 -13.92
N GLU A 371 13.56 13.35 -13.30
CA GLU A 371 14.18 14.33 -12.41
C GLU A 371 14.76 13.68 -11.17
N ALA A 372 14.06 12.70 -10.57
CA ALA A 372 14.59 11.95 -9.43
C ALA A 372 15.92 11.25 -9.77
N VAL A 373 16.02 10.60 -10.94
CA VAL A 373 17.26 10.00 -11.44
C VAL A 373 18.37 11.06 -11.55
N TRP A 374 18.07 12.20 -12.18
CA TRP A 374 19.02 13.29 -12.34
C TRP A 374 19.50 13.86 -11.00
N LEU A 375 18.59 14.06 -10.04
CA LEU A 375 18.91 14.56 -8.69
C LEU A 375 19.81 13.61 -7.88
N THR A 376 19.81 12.32 -8.22
CA THR A 376 20.72 11.33 -7.62
C THR A 376 22.06 11.23 -8.37
N ASP A 377 22.38 12.23 -9.19
CA ASP A 377 23.56 12.24 -10.06
C ASP A 377 23.68 10.96 -10.92
N ASN A 378 22.52 10.45 -11.38
CA ASN A 378 22.41 9.21 -12.15
C ASN A 378 22.97 7.96 -11.43
N THR A 379 23.13 7.99 -10.11
CA THR A 379 23.51 6.82 -9.30
C THR A 379 22.52 5.67 -9.49
N TYR A 380 21.24 5.99 -9.69
CA TYR A 380 20.17 5.03 -9.94
C TYR A 380 19.52 5.28 -11.30
N LYS A 381 19.03 4.21 -11.92
CA LYS A 381 18.36 4.28 -13.21
C LYS A 381 16.85 4.48 -13.07
N TYR A 382 16.18 4.76 -14.18
CA TYR A 382 14.73 4.90 -14.23
C TYR A 382 14.02 3.64 -13.69
N GLU A 383 14.53 2.47 -14.05
CA GLU A 383 13.99 1.17 -13.66
C GLU A 383 14.13 0.95 -12.16
N ASP A 384 15.23 1.38 -11.55
CA ASP A 384 15.45 1.27 -10.10
C ASP A 384 14.41 2.07 -9.31
N LEU A 385 14.07 3.28 -9.80
CA LEU A 385 13.01 4.10 -9.23
C LEU A 385 11.63 3.45 -9.39
N VAL A 386 11.32 2.90 -10.56
CA VAL A 386 10.05 2.20 -10.82
C VAL A 386 9.88 1.02 -9.86
N ARG A 387 10.92 0.18 -9.73
CA ARG A 387 10.93 -0.96 -8.81
C ARG A 387 10.78 -0.51 -7.37
N MET A 388 11.55 0.49 -6.93
CA MET A 388 11.47 1.00 -5.57
C MET A 388 10.09 1.58 -5.26
N MET A 389 9.45 2.29 -6.19
CA MET A 389 8.06 2.74 -6.00
C MET A 389 7.09 1.57 -5.79
N GLY A 390 7.24 0.48 -6.56
CA GLY A 390 6.42 -0.71 -6.39
C GLY A 390 6.66 -1.42 -5.06
N GLU A 391 7.90 -1.51 -4.61
CA GLU A 391 8.23 -2.01 -3.26
C GLU A 391 7.58 -1.16 -2.16
N ILE A 392 7.69 0.17 -2.25
CA ILE A 392 7.13 1.10 -1.26
C ILE A 392 5.60 0.96 -1.17
N ILE A 393 4.90 1.03 -2.30
CA ILE A 393 3.43 0.94 -2.30
C ILE A 393 2.97 -0.44 -1.81
N SER A 394 3.66 -1.51 -2.22
CA SER A 394 3.32 -2.86 -1.78
C SER A 394 3.54 -3.04 -0.28
N ALA A 395 4.70 -2.62 0.24
CA ALA A 395 5.03 -2.75 1.65
C ALA A 395 4.14 -1.89 2.56
N LEU A 396 3.70 -0.72 2.09
CA LEU A 396 2.80 0.16 2.82
C LEU A 396 1.32 -0.14 2.59
N GLU A 397 0.97 -1.19 1.84
CA GLU A 397 -0.41 -1.53 1.51
C GLU A 397 -1.19 -0.35 0.90
N GLY A 398 -0.54 0.45 0.04
CA GLY A 398 -1.12 1.67 -0.53
C GLY A 398 -1.41 2.82 0.47
N LYS A 399 -1.12 2.66 1.76
CA LYS A 399 -1.32 3.68 2.80
C LYS A 399 -0.22 4.74 2.73
N ILE A 400 -0.29 5.63 1.74
CA ILE A 400 0.75 6.67 1.53
C ILE A 400 0.71 7.74 2.62
N ARG A 401 -0.47 8.04 3.16
CA ARG A 401 -0.67 8.92 4.32
C ARG A 401 -0.75 8.11 5.62
N VAL A 402 -0.36 8.74 6.72
CA VAL A 402 -0.49 8.21 8.10
C VAL A 402 -1.89 8.49 8.62
#